data_AF-X0ZKB0-F1
#
_entry.id   AF-X0ZKB0-F1
#
_cell.length_a   1.000
_cell.length_b   1.000
_cell.length_c   1.000
_cell.angle_alpha   90.00
_cell.angle_beta   90.00
_cell.angle_gamma   90.00
#
_symmetry.space_group_name_H-M   'P 1'
#
loop_
_entity.id
_entity.type
_entity.pdbx_description
1 polymer ?
#
loop_
_entity_poly.entity_id
_entity_poly.type
_entity_poly.pdbx_seq_one_letter_code
_entity_poly.pdbx_strand_id
1 'polypeptide(L)'
;MQIGELFLWDEFPYPKDGNPKPRLFIFLGKSSIFFPPIIYYIATFTSQTKYYELHGKREKNTIVKFKQGEFNLDSESVIDLDDDIYDFITENEFDNNENIRVICKISNEKLKLIYEKLLITGISKQIKIDIHYCLNSIGVIGLRRPK
;
A
#
# COMPACT_ATOMS: atom_id res chain seq x y z
N MET A 1 8.91 4.01 9.87
CA MET A 1 7.74 3.15 9.53
C MET A 1 8.20 1.69 9.37
N GLN A 2 7.38 0.71 9.75
CA GLN A 2 7.64 -0.72 9.54
C GLN A 2 6.71 -1.31 8.48
N ILE A 3 7.20 -2.31 7.75
CA ILE A 3 6.42 -2.98 6.69
C ILE A 3 5.14 -3.59 7.29
N GLY A 4 4.01 -3.30 6.63
CA GLY A 4 2.67 -3.70 7.03
C GLY A 4 1.99 -2.81 8.07
N GLU A 5 2.63 -1.73 8.51
CA GLU A 5 1.94 -0.72 9.30
C GLU A 5 0.91 0.02 8.44
N LEU A 6 -0.30 0.14 8.99
CA LEU A 6 -1.30 1.07 8.52
C LEU A 6 -1.07 2.41 9.21
N PHE A 7 -1.09 3.48 8.44
CA PHE A 7 -0.87 4.83 8.96
C PHE A 7 -1.81 5.83 8.32
N LEU A 8 -2.24 6.81 9.10
CA LEU A 8 -2.94 7.99 8.58
C LEU A 8 -1.90 9.05 8.24
N TRP A 9 -2.02 9.61 7.05
CA TRP A 9 -1.27 10.77 6.61
C TRP A 9 -2.24 11.94 6.49
N ASP A 10 -2.18 12.83 7.46
CA ASP A 10 -2.94 14.06 7.47
C ASP A 10 -2.32 15.03 6.45
N GLU A 11 -3.15 15.74 5.68
CA GLU A 11 -2.71 16.65 4.61
C GLU A 11 -1.80 16.00 3.53
N PHE A 12 -2.12 14.76 3.12
CA PHE A 12 -1.36 14.07 2.07
C PHE A 12 -1.14 14.94 0.82
N PRO A 13 0.11 15.19 0.39
CA PRO A 13 0.44 16.23 -0.60
C PRO A 13 0.03 15.89 -2.03
N TYR A 14 -0.35 14.65 -2.33
CA TYR A 14 -0.72 14.20 -3.68
C TYR A 14 -2.18 13.73 -3.78
N PRO A 15 -3.18 14.57 -3.43
CA PRO A 15 -4.57 14.15 -3.47
C PRO A 15 -5.06 13.99 -4.91
N LYS A 16 -5.60 12.82 -5.25
CA LYS A 16 -6.26 12.60 -6.55
C LYS A 16 -7.46 13.51 -6.80
N ASP A 17 -8.11 13.96 -5.72
CA ASP A 17 -9.36 14.73 -5.75
C ASP A 17 -9.13 16.25 -5.55
N GLY A 18 -7.88 16.72 -5.61
CA GLY A 18 -7.51 18.14 -5.51
C GLY A 18 -7.52 18.75 -4.10
N ASN A 19 -8.28 18.19 -3.16
CA ASN A 19 -8.31 18.66 -1.77
C ASN A 19 -7.49 17.77 -0.84
N PRO A 20 -6.55 18.33 -0.05
CA PRO A 20 -5.88 17.62 1.03
C PRO A 20 -6.91 17.10 2.03
N LYS A 21 -6.86 15.80 2.31
CA LYS A 21 -7.68 15.14 3.33
C LYS A 21 -6.86 14.04 3.99
N PRO A 22 -7.14 13.69 5.26
CA PRO A 22 -6.57 12.51 5.88
C PRO A 22 -6.80 11.28 5.00
N ARG A 23 -5.73 10.53 4.76
CA ARG A 23 -5.78 9.29 3.98
C ARG A 23 -5.09 8.18 4.75
N LEU A 24 -5.72 7.02 4.73
CA LEU A 24 -5.17 5.81 5.31
C LEU A 24 -4.32 5.10 4.26
N PHE A 25 -3.12 4.71 4.67
CA PHE A 25 -2.16 4.01 3.84
C PHE A 25 -1.65 2.75 4.51
N ILE A 26 -1.06 1.86 3.73
CA ILE A 26 -0.18 0.79 4.19
C ILE A 26 1.24 1.03 3.67
N PHE A 27 2.23 0.79 4.52
CA PHE A 27 3.63 0.76 4.10
C PHE A 27 4.02 -0.64 3.62
N LEU A 28 4.37 -0.76 2.34
CA LEU A 28 4.68 -2.04 1.69
C LEU A 28 6.20 -2.34 1.64
N GLY A 29 7.03 -1.32 1.83
CA GLY A 29 8.48 -1.45 1.83
C GLY A 29 9.14 -0.26 1.16
N LYS A 30 10.40 -0.44 0.78
CA LYS A 30 11.21 0.60 0.16
C LYS A 30 12.15 0.05 -0.91
N SER A 31 12.63 0.93 -1.78
CA SER A 31 13.63 0.59 -2.79
C SER A 31 14.95 0.18 -2.12
N SER A 32 15.80 -0.48 -2.90
CA SER A 32 17.14 -0.87 -2.46
C SER A 32 17.99 0.34 -2.03
N ILE A 33 18.65 0.19 -0.87
CA ILE A 33 19.58 1.19 -0.30
C ILE A 33 20.77 1.52 -1.21
N PHE A 34 21.06 0.65 -2.18
CA PHE A 34 22.16 0.85 -3.13
C PHE A 34 21.83 1.83 -4.26
N PHE A 35 20.56 2.23 -4.38
CA PHE A 35 20.09 3.14 -5.43
C PHE A 35 19.36 4.35 -4.83
N PRO A 36 20.09 5.36 -4.31
CA PRO A 36 19.47 6.57 -3.81
C PRO A 36 18.84 7.40 -4.96
N PRO A 37 17.74 8.14 -4.71
CA PRO A 37 17.06 8.25 -3.42
C PRO A 37 16.30 6.97 -3.04
N ILE A 38 16.22 6.69 -1.74
CA ILE A 38 15.38 5.60 -1.24
C ILE A 38 13.92 6.02 -1.42
N ILE A 39 13.16 5.17 -2.08
CA ILE A 39 11.75 5.37 -2.40
C ILE A 39 10.91 4.48 -1.51
N TYR A 40 9.88 5.04 -0.90
CA TYR A 40 8.91 4.31 -0.08
C TYR A 40 7.72 3.88 -0.95
N TYR A 41 7.35 2.60 -0.83
CA TYR A 41 6.19 2.03 -1.49
C TYR A 41 5.02 2.01 -0.53
N ILE A 42 4.00 2.80 -0.81
CA ILE A 42 2.78 2.88 0.00
C ILE A 42 1.56 2.68 -0.87
N ALA A 43 0.48 2.15 -0.29
CA ALA A 43 -0.80 2.03 -0.98
C ALA A 43 -1.92 2.69 -0.17
N THR A 44 -2.81 3.44 -0.82
CA THR A 44 -3.93 4.09 -0.12
C THR A 44 -5.16 3.18 -0.03
N PHE A 45 -5.93 3.34 1.03
CA PHE A 45 -7.24 2.74 1.18
C PHE A 45 -8.33 3.65 0.61
N THR A 46 -9.43 3.05 0.16
CA THR A 46 -10.68 3.75 -0.17
C THR A 46 -11.88 2.97 0.34
N SER A 47 -12.84 3.69 0.94
CA SER A 47 -14.15 3.15 1.35
C SER A 47 -15.19 3.18 0.22
N GLN A 48 -14.83 3.70 -0.96
CA GLN A 48 -15.71 3.75 -2.13
C GLN A 48 -15.76 2.39 -2.86
N THR A 49 -16.16 1.35 -2.12
CA THR A 49 -16.18 -0.05 -2.57
C THR A 49 -17.06 -0.27 -3.80
N LYS A 50 -18.14 0.50 -3.95
CA LYS A 50 -19.09 0.45 -5.08
C LYS A 50 -18.42 0.59 -6.45
N TYR A 51 -17.28 1.27 -6.56
CA TYR A 51 -16.56 1.38 -7.84
C TYR A 51 -15.98 0.05 -8.33
N TYR A 52 -15.82 -0.92 -7.43
CA TYR A 52 -15.19 -2.21 -7.68
C TYR A 52 -16.19 -3.37 -7.74
N GLU A 53 -17.48 -3.08 -7.61
CA GLU A 53 -18.56 -4.06 -7.76
C GLU A 53 -18.91 -4.26 -9.24
N LEU A 54 -19.78 -5.23 -9.52
CA LEU A 54 -20.25 -5.52 -10.88
C LEU A 54 -20.85 -4.25 -11.51
N HIS A 55 -20.44 -3.94 -12.74
CA HIS A 55 -20.76 -2.70 -13.48
C HIS A 55 -20.10 -1.42 -12.93
N GLY A 56 -19.22 -1.55 -11.94
CA GLY A 56 -18.41 -0.46 -11.41
C GLY A 56 -17.30 -0.04 -12.37
N LYS A 57 -16.91 1.25 -12.32
CA LYS A 57 -15.85 1.81 -13.18
C LYS A 57 -14.50 1.10 -13.04
N ARG A 58 -14.24 0.48 -11.88
CA ARG A 58 -13.01 -0.23 -11.51
C ARG A 58 -13.26 -1.71 -11.23
N GLU A 59 -14.33 -2.29 -11.76
CA GLU A 59 -14.68 -3.71 -11.58
C GLU A 59 -13.51 -4.66 -11.90
N LYS A 60 -12.69 -4.30 -12.90
CA LYS A 60 -11.57 -5.12 -13.38
C LYS A 60 -10.26 -4.89 -12.61
N ASN A 61 -10.22 -3.93 -11.69
CA ASN A 61 -9.00 -3.60 -10.96
C ASN A 61 -8.64 -4.71 -9.96
N THR A 62 -7.35 -4.90 -9.77
CA THR A 62 -6.76 -5.84 -8.84
C THR A 62 -6.84 -5.27 -7.43
N ILE A 63 -7.86 -5.67 -6.68
CA ILE A 63 -8.09 -5.14 -5.32
C ILE A 63 -7.82 -6.15 -4.21
N VAL A 64 -7.52 -5.63 -3.03
CA VAL A 64 -7.55 -6.35 -1.74
C VAL A 64 -8.63 -5.73 -0.86
N LYS A 65 -9.60 -6.55 -0.44
CA LYS A 65 -10.71 -6.10 0.42
C LYS A 65 -10.36 -6.23 1.90
N PHE A 66 -10.84 -5.29 2.69
CA PHE A 66 -10.76 -5.26 4.15
C PHE A 66 -12.14 -5.04 4.72
N LYS A 67 -12.52 -5.86 5.69
CA LYS A 67 -13.83 -5.74 6.35
C LYS A 67 -13.81 -4.61 7.38
N GLN A 68 -14.97 -4.04 7.66
CA GLN A 68 -15.14 -3.19 8.83
C GLN A 68 -14.71 -3.94 10.11
N GLY A 69 -13.98 -3.25 10.99
CA GLY A 69 -13.39 -3.81 12.21
C GLY A 69 -12.10 -4.63 11.98
N GLU A 70 -11.79 -5.01 10.76
CA GLU A 70 -10.50 -5.65 10.44
C GLU A 70 -9.38 -4.62 10.66
N PHE A 71 -8.41 -4.93 11.52
CA PHE A 71 -7.30 -4.02 11.85
C PHE A 71 -7.75 -2.62 12.30
N ASN A 72 -8.87 -2.51 13.04
CA ASN A 72 -9.45 -1.26 13.53
C ASN A 72 -9.94 -0.30 12.42
N LEU A 73 -10.35 -0.83 11.26
CA LEU A 73 -10.97 -0.03 10.21
C LEU A 73 -12.41 0.32 10.55
N ASP A 74 -12.76 1.61 10.46
CA ASP A 74 -14.11 2.11 10.76
C ASP A 74 -15.16 1.70 9.71
N SER A 75 -14.73 1.35 8.50
CA SER A 75 -15.59 0.95 7.40
C SER A 75 -14.96 -0.15 6.54
N GLU A 76 -15.79 -0.86 5.77
CA GLU A 76 -15.30 -1.69 4.68
C GLU A 76 -14.46 -0.82 3.73
N SER A 77 -13.30 -1.32 3.36
CA SER A 77 -12.31 -0.59 2.58
C SER A 77 -11.59 -1.52 1.61
N VAL A 78 -11.03 -0.94 0.56
CA VAL A 78 -10.18 -1.67 -0.40
C VAL A 78 -8.87 -0.93 -0.62
N ILE A 79 -7.84 -1.70 -0.98
CA ILE A 79 -6.65 -1.20 -1.65
C ILE A 79 -6.74 -1.58 -3.12
N ASP A 80 -6.58 -0.61 -4.00
CA ASP A 80 -6.51 -0.79 -5.45
C ASP A 80 -5.05 -0.88 -5.89
N LEU A 81 -4.61 -2.07 -6.25
CA LEU A 81 -3.20 -2.29 -6.58
C LEU A 81 -2.84 -1.88 -8.01
N ASP A 82 -3.82 -1.52 -8.84
CA ASP A 82 -3.56 -1.01 -10.19
C ASP A 82 -3.43 0.52 -10.20
N ASP A 83 -4.22 1.22 -9.38
CA ASP A 83 -4.25 2.70 -9.39
C ASP A 83 -3.65 3.36 -8.13
N ASP A 84 -3.66 2.71 -6.96
CA ASP A 84 -3.50 3.37 -5.65
C ASP A 84 -2.16 3.05 -4.95
N ILE A 85 -1.15 2.65 -5.71
CA ILE A 85 0.23 2.49 -5.23
C ILE A 85 1.06 3.72 -5.60
N TYR A 86 1.75 4.26 -4.59
CA TYR A 86 2.67 5.37 -4.73
C TYR A 86 4.10 4.83 -4.63
N ASP A 87 4.88 5.10 -5.68
CA ASP A 87 6.23 4.59 -5.90
C ASP A 87 7.24 5.71 -6.21
N PHE A 88 6.95 6.91 -5.74
CA PHE A 88 7.77 8.11 -5.93
C PHE A 88 8.02 8.90 -4.64
N ILE A 89 7.42 8.49 -3.51
CA ILE A 89 7.61 9.15 -2.22
C ILE A 89 9.02 8.85 -1.73
N THR A 90 9.81 9.88 -1.46
CA THR A 90 11.18 9.67 -0.96
C THR A 90 11.18 9.41 0.55
N GLU A 91 12.16 8.65 1.04
CA GLU A 91 12.37 8.43 2.48
C GLU A 91 12.47 9.75 3.25
N ASN A 92 13.17 10.74 2.70
CA ASN A 92 13.33 12.06 3.32
C ASN A 92 12.02 12.87 3.39
N GLU A 93 11.17 12.78 2.37
CA GLU A 93 9.85 13.41 2.39
C GLU A 93 8.92 12.77 3.42
N PHE A 94 9.03 11.45 3.57
CA PHE A 94 8.19 10.67 4.47
C PHE A 94 8.61 10.80 5.94
N ASP A 95 9.88 10.57 6.25
CA ASP A 95 10.37 10.45 7.63
C ASP A 95 10.43 11.80 8.36
N ASN A 96 10.50 12.92 7.64
CA ASN A 96 10.44 14.26 8.23
C ASN A 96 9.00 14.80 8.35
N ASN A 97 7.99 14.00 8.06
CA ASN A 97 6.60 14.43 8.06
C ASN A 97 5.93 14.20 9.42
N GLU A 98 5.62 15.30 10.13
CA GLU A 98 4.96 15.25 11.44
C GLU A 98 3.46 14.88 11.36
N ASN A 99 2.86 14.90 10.16
CA ASN A 99 1.44 14.61 9.93
C ASN A 99 1.16 13.11 9.69
N ILE A 100 2.13 12.24 9.95
CA ILE A 100 1.99 10.79 9.80
C ILE A 100 1.83 10.12 11.16
N ARG A 101 0.75 9.35 11.34
CA ARG A 101 0.52 8.55 12.55
C ARG A 101 0.27 7.08 12.23
N VAL A 102 0.97 6.20 12.91
CA VAL A 102 0.72 4.75 12.85
C VAL A 102 -0.58 4.41 13.58
N ILE A 103 -1.41 3.57 12.96
CA ILE A 103 -2.70 3.12 13.51
C ILE A 103 -2.58 1.70 14.03
N CYS A 104 -2.08 0.79 13.21
CA CYS A 104 -1.93 -0.62 13.55
C CYS A 104 -0.96 -1.29 12.58
N LYS A 105 -0.75 -2.60 12.74
CA LYS A 105 0.04 -3.42 11.82
C LYS A 105 -0.80 -4.60 11.36
N ILE A 106 -0.83 -4.85 10.05
CA ILE A 106 -1.58 -5.99 9.50
C ILE A 106 -0.77 -7.29 9.62
N SER A 107 -1.46 -8.42 9.49
CA SER A 107 -0.83 -9.74 9.60
C SER A 107 0.02 -10.09 8.38
N ASN A 108 0.99 -11.00 8.58
CA ASN A 108 1.84 -11.52 7.51
C ASN A 108 1.03 -12.26 6.43
N GLU A 109 -0.06 -12.93 6.80
CA GLU A 109 -0.97 -13.58 5.85
C GLU A 109 -1.65 -12.55 4.94
N LYS A 110 -2.07 -11.41 5.51
CA LYS A 110 -2.68 -10.33 4.74
C LYS A 110 -1.65 -9.66 3.82
N LEU A 111 -0.43 -9.43 4.29
CA LEU A 111 0.68 -8.95 3.44
C LEU A 111 0.99 -9.89 2.29
N LYS A 112 1.02 -11.19 2.54
CA LYS A 112 1.19 -12.21 1.50
C LYS A 112 0.09 -12.13 0.45
N LEU A 113 -1.18 -12.00 0.86
CA LEU A 113 -2.30 -11.82 -0.06
C LEU A 113 -2.15 -10.55 -0.91
N ILE A 114 -1.75 -9.43 -0.31
CA ILE A 114 -1.51 -8.16 -1.02
C ILE A 114 -0.43 -8.38 -2.09
N TYR A 115 0.70 -8.98 -1.70
CA TYR A 115 1.81 -9.24 -2.60
C TYR A 115 1.44 -10.21 -3.74
N GLU A 116 0.71 -11.28 -3.47
CA GLU A 116 0.29 -12.24 -4.49
C GLU A 116 -0.61 -11.60 -5.54
N LYS A 117 -1.46 -10.65 -5.15
CA LYS A 117 -2.26 -9.84 -6.06
C LYS A 117 -1.40 -8.79 -6.77
N LEU A 118 -0.45 -8.17 -6.07
CA LEU A 118 0.48 -7.21 -6.66
C LEU A 118 1.23 -7.81 -7.86
N LEU A 119 1.60 -9.10 -7.81
CA LEU A 119 2.33 -9.77 -8.88
C LEU A 119 1.66 -9.69 -10.26
N ILE A 120 0.32 -9.67 -10.31
CA ILE A 120 -0.45 -9.65 -11.56
C ILE A 120 -0.76 -8.25 -12.09
N THR A 121 -0.40 -7.20 -11.35
CA THR A 121 -0.62 -5.79 -11.74
C THR A 121 0.38 -5.31 -12.79
N GLY A 122 0.14 -4.14 -13.37
CA GLY A 122 1.06 -3.46 -14.29
C GLY A 122 2.31 -2.84 -13.64
N ILE A 123 2.46 -2.92 -12.31
CA ILE A 123 3.59 -2.33 -11.59
C ILE A 123 4.93 -2.90 -12.05
N SER A 124 5.96 -2.03 -12.03
CA SER A 124 7.28 -2.39 -12.52
C SER A 124 7.85 -3.62 -11.79
N LYS A 125 8.59 -4.44 -12.54
CA LYS A 125 9.25 -5.63 -11.99
C LYS A 125 10.18 -5.28 -10.83
N GLN A 126 10.86 -4.14 -10.89
CA GLN A 126 11.78 -3.69 -9.84
C GLN A 126 11.04 -3.44 -8.51
N ILE A 127 9.90 -2.74 -8.54
CA ILE A 127 9.10 -2.49 -7.34
C ILE A 127 8.61 -3.80 -6.71
N LYS A 128 8.16 -4.76 -7.56
CA LYS A 128 7.75 -6.09 -7.09
C LYS A 128 8.92 -6.85 -6.44
N ILE A 129 10.15 -6.69 -6.94
CA ILE A 129 11.36 -7.27 -6.36
C ILE A 129 11.69 -6.63 -5.02
N ASP A 130 11.61 -5.30 -4.92
CA ASP A 130 11.94 -4.58 -3.69
C ASP A 130 10.93 -4.89 -2.57
N ILE A 131 9.63 -4.90 -2.88
CA ILE A 131 8.58 -5.32 -1.94
C ILE A 131 8.78 -6.80 -1.54
N HIS A 132 9.14 -7.68 -2.48
CA HIS A 132 9.44 -9.08 -2.16
C HIS A 132 10.59 -9.20 -1.16
N TYR A 133 11.69 -8.46 -1.33
CA TYR A 133 12.81 -8.47 -0.39
C TYR A 133 12.41 -7.91 0.98
N CYS A 134 11.65 -6.81 0.99
CA CYS A 134 11.11 -6.22 2.21
C CYS A 134 10.23 -7.21 2.98
N LEU A 135 9.30 -7.88 2.32
CA LEU A 135 8.41 -8.85 2.98
C LEU A 135 9.18 -10.06 3.53
N ASN A 136 10.19 -10.56 2.81
CA ASN A 136 11.04 -11.63 3.32
C ASN A 136 11.85 -11.18 4.56
N SER A 137 12.30 -9.93 4.62
CA SER A 137 13.10 -9.44 5.75
C SER A 137 12.33 -9.37 7.07
N ILE A 138 10.99 -9.27 7.01
CA ILE A 138 10.10 -9.34 8.17
C ILE A 138 9.48 -10.74 8.39
N GLY A 139 9.98 -11.76 7.70
CA GLY A 139 9.57 -13.16 7.89
C GLY A 139 8.32 -13.60 7.13
N VAL A 140 7.87 -12.86 6.12
CA VAL A 140 6.81 -13.35 5.22
C VAL A 140 7.41 -14.34 4.23
N ILE A 141 7.27 -15.63 4.50
CA ILE A 141 7.88 -16.72 3.72
C ILE A 141 6.98 -17.29 2.62
N GLY A 142 7.60 -18.02 1.68
CA GLY A 142 6.89 -18.73 0.61
C GLY A 142 6.27 -17.81 -0.44
N LEU A 143 6.86 -16.64 -0.65
CA LEU A 143 6.46 -15.70 -1.69
C LEU A 143 6.95 -16.16 -3.07
N ARG A 144 6.09 -16.03 -4.09
CA ARG A 144 6.48 -16.26 -5.47
C ARG A 144 7.40 -15.13 -5.92
N ARG A 145 8.51 -15.45 -6.59
CA ARG A 145 9.40 -14.43 -7.15
C ARG A 145 8.71 -13.69 -8.30
N PRO A 146 8.93 -12.36 -8.45
CA PRO A 146 8.49 -11.63 -9.63
C PRO A 146 9.13 -12.22 -10.90
N LYS A 147 8.32 -12.46 -11.93
CA LYS A 147 8.80 -12.93 -13.24
C LYS A 147 9.22 -11.77 -14.11
#